data_AF-A0A845QK33-F1
#
_entry.id   AF-A0A845QK33-F1
#
_cell.length_a   1.000
_cell.length_b   1.000
_cell.length_c   1.000
_cell.angle_alpha   90.00
_cell.angle_beta   90.00
_cell.angle_gamma   90.00
#
_symmetry.space_group_name_H-M   'P 1'
#
loop_
_entity.id
_entity.type
_entity.pdbx_description
1 polymer ?
#
loop_
_entity_poly.entity_id
_entity_poly.type
_entity_poly.pdbx_seq_one_letter_code
_entity_poly.pdbx_strand_id
1 'polypeptide(L)'
;MEKELLNRLHEEDNHEEIIKILESEGAEHDYDTICYLARAYNNRGEEGDYDKAADLLQMVYDMGKDDPLWHYRLGYAYFFSGRYEDALMCFEESLHLDPSDEDVDFFITECKEQILRRNGLFDEELNPEVYSSEEEEIIETYIEETFGEFESVFHELVSPDIHVDICVIPPTEERNFYTLVTMGMGAHRMNVPEDLSEYKLQRAELVICLPPYWDLESEKEEWYWPIRLLKVLARLPIQEDAWLGWGHTIDNGEGFDESTQLCGSMLITPVIFDEEEYICPLTEGEEVNFYQIIPLYREEMDFKMQHGADDLLKQLDGRVLVVDPKRQKFSPEKLLS
;
A
#
# COMPACT_ATOMS: atom_id res chain seq x y z
N MET A 1 -28.03 11.11 -32.49
CA MET A 1 -29.39 10.54 -32.28
C MET A 1 -29.30 9.12 -31.75
N GLU A 2 -28.52 8.22 -32.37
CA GLU A 2 -28.36 6.84 -31.87
C GLU A 2 -27.51 6.77 -30.59
N LYS A 3 -26.31 7.37 -30.57
CA LYS A 3 -25.45 7.41 -29.35
C LYS A 3 -26.13 8.02 -28.12
N GLU A 4 -26.87 9.12 -28.28
CA GLU A 4 -27.63 9.76 -27.20
C GLU A 4 -28.75 8.87 -26.66
N LEU A 5 -29.37 8.05 -27.53
CA LEU A 5 -30.36 7.07 -27.10
C LEU A 5 -29.68 5.94 -26.31
N LEU A 6 -28.56 5.41 -26.81
CA LEU A 6 -27.82 4.33 -26.14
C LEU A 6 -27.30 4.77 -24.76
N ASN A 7 -26.82 6.00 -24.63
CA ASN A 7 -26.40 6.56 -23.35
C ASN A 7 -27.57 6.71 -22.38
N ARG A 8 -28.72 7.24 -22.84
CA ARG A 8 -29.91 7.34 -21.99
C ARG A 8 -30.40 5.97 -21.52
N LEU A 9 -30.44 4.99 -22.41
CA LEU A 9 -30.82 3.62 -22.05
C LEU A 9 -29.84 3.01 -21.04
N HIS A 10 -28.56 3.35 -21.12
CA HIS A 10 -27.57 2.91 -20.15
C HIS A 10 -27.77 3.57 -18.79
N GLU A 11 -28.04 4.88 -18.75
CA GLU A 11 -28.38 5.62 -17.52
C GLU A 11 -29.69 5.12 -16.87
N GLU A 12 -30.57 4.48 -17.65
CA GLU A 12 -31.82 3.86 -17.20
C GLU A 12 -31.66 2.35 -16.88
N ASP A 13 -30.43 1.82 -16.87
CA ASP A 13 -30.09 0.39 -16.70
C ASP A 13 -30.78 -0.56 -17.68
N ASN A 14 -31.19 -0.06 -18.84
CA ASN A 14 -31.91 -0.81 -19.87
C ASN A 14 -30.95 -1.46 -20.87
N HIS A 15 -30.09 -2.35 -20.39
CA HIS A 15 -29.04 -3.00 -21.18
C HIS A 15 -29.59 -3.98 -22.23
N GLU A 16 -30.72 -4.63 -21.94
CA GLU A 16 -31.39 -5.53 -22.88
C GLU A 16 -31.84 -4.80 -24.16
N GLU A 17 -32.41 -3.60 -24.04
CA GLU A 17 -32.84 -2.84 -25.21
C GLU A 17 -31.64 -2.31 -26.01
N ILE A 18 -30.54 -1.97 -25.35
CA ILE A 18 -29.28 -1.63 -26.04
C ILE A 18 -28.80 -2.81 -26.89
N ILE A 19 -28.72 -4.00 -26.28
CA ILE A 19 -28.30 -5.23 -26.98
C ILE A 19 -29.20 -5.50 -28.17
N LYS A 20 -30.52 -5.45 -27.96
CA LYS A 20 -31.51 -5.69 -29.02
C LYS A 20 -31.43 -4.69 -30.18
N ILE A 21 -31.15 -3.41 -29.91
CA ILE A 21 -30.95 -2.40 -30.95
C ILE A 21 -29.69 -2.72 -31.75
N LEU A 22 -28.58 -2.97 -31.06
CA LEU A 22 -27.27 -3.12 -31.68
C LEU A 22 -27.05 -4.50 -32.33
N GLU A 23 -27.83 -5.52 -31.99
CA GLU A 23 -27.82 -6.82 -32.68
C GLU A 23 -28.87 -6.92 -33.80
N SER A 24 -29.66 -5.87 -34.03
CA SER A 24 -30.71 -5.90 -35.05
C SER A 24 -30.12 -5.98 -36.47
N GLU A 25 -30.85 -6.63 -37.38
CA GLU A 25 -30.42 -6.74 -38.78
C GLU A 25 -30.22 -5.35 -39.41
N GLY A 26 -29.00 -5.06 -39.86
CA GLY A 26 -28.64 -3.79 -40.47
C GLY A 26 -28.10 -2.74 -39.49
N ALA A 27 -27.91 -3.09 -38.22
CA ALA A 27 -27.14 -2.26 -37.29
C ALA A 27 -25.71 -2.03 -37.81
N GLU A 28 -25.20 -0.82 -37.61
CA GLU A 28 -23.81 -0.49 -37.92
C GLU A 28 -22.91 -0.98 -36.78
N HIS A 29 -21.77 -1.59 -37.14
CA HIS A 29 -20.77 -2.09 -36.21
C HIS A 29 -19.45 -1.37 -36.45
N ASP A 30 -19.38 -0.15 -35.92
CA ASP A 30 -18.15 0.63 -35.78
C ASP A 30 -17.56 0.45 -34.38
N TYR A 31 -16.42 1.10 -34.11
CA TYR A 31 -15.76 1.04 -32.81
C TYR A 31 -16.71 1.39 -31.64
N ASP A 32 -17.43 2.51 -31.76
CA ASP A 32 -18.25 3.03 -30.67
C ASP A 32 -19.45 2.12 -30.39
N THR A 33 -20.15 1.68 -31.43
CA THR A 33 -21.30 0.77 -31.32
C THR A 33 -20.90 -0.60 -30.76
N ILE A 34 -19.73 -1.13 -31.14
CA ILE A 34 -19.17 -2.34 -30.54
C ILE A 34 -18.86 -2.12 -29.06
N CYS A 35 -18.22 -1.00 -28.69
CA CYS A 35 -17.95 -0.67 -27.29
C CYS A 35 -19.23 -0.48 -26.46
N TYR A 36 -20.31 0.08 -27.03
CA TYR A 36 -21.61 0.18 -26.37
C TYR A 36 -22.28 -1.18 -26.16
N LEU A 37 -22.22 -2.06 -27.17
CA LEU A 37 -22.76 -3.40 -27.09
C LEU A 37 -22.02 -4.24 -26.05
N ALA A 38 -20.68 -4.20 -26.06
CA ALA A 38 -19.86 -4.89 -25.07
C ALA A 38 -20.14 -4.42 -23.63
N ARG A 39 -20.29 -3.10 -23.41
CA ARG A 39 -20.70 -2.57 -22.09
C ARG A 39 -22.07 -3.07 -21.67
N ALA A 40 -23.04 -3.08 -22.59
CA ALA A 40 -24.37 -3.57 -22.26
C ALA A 40 -24.36 -5.04 -21.87
N TYR A 41 -23.55 -5.86 -22.54
CA TYR A 41 -23.31 -7.25 -22.16
C TYR A 41 -22.64 -7.38 -20.79
N ASN A 42 -21.55 -6.64 -20.54
CA ASN A 42 -20.89 -6.62 -19.24
C ASN A 42 -21.84 -6.26 -18.09
N ASN A 43 -22.67 -5.23 -18.27
CA ASN A 43 -23.59 -4.79 -17.23
C ASN A 43 -24.79 -5.73 -17.04
N ARG A 44 -25.23 -6.42 -18.10
CA ARG A 44 -26.33 -7.39 -18.01
C ARG A 44 -25.88 -8.67 -17.29
N GLY A 45 -24.67 -9.15 -17.60
CA GLY A 45 -24.02 -10.22 -16.84
C GLY A 45 -24.74 -11.57 -16.84
N GLU A 46 -25.53 -11.89 -17.88
CA GLU A 46 -26.11 -13.23 -18.03
C GLU A 46 -25.04 -14.26 -18.44
N GLU A 47 -25.39 -15.55 -18.36
CA GLU A 47 -24.51 -16.64 -18.77
C GLU A 47 -23.98 -16.43 -20.20
N GLY A 48 -22.65 -16.32 -20.34
CA GLY A 48 -21.95 -16.11 -21.60
C GLY A 48 -21.86 -14.65 -22.08
N ASP A 49 -22.43 -13.68 -21.35
CA ASP A 49 -22.38 -12.27 -21.74
C ASP A 49 -20.96 -11.70 -21.66
N TYR A 50 -20.21 -12.06 -20.62
CA TYR A 50 -18.82 -11.63 -20.46
C TYR A 50 -17.92 -12.16 -21.57
N ASP A 51 -18.11 -13.40 -22.00
CA ASP A 51 -17.37 -13.96 -23.14
C ASP A 51 -17.70 -13.23 -24.44
N LYS A 52 -18.99 -12.94 -24.68
CA LYS A 52 -19.42 -12.14 -25.84
C LYS A 52 -18.84 -10.73 -25.81
N ALA A 53 -18.84 -10.08 -24.65
CA ALA A 53 -18.29 -8.73 -24.49
C ALA A 53 -16.80 -8.72 -24.82
N ALA A 54 -16.04 -9.70 -24.32
CA ALA A 54 -14.62 -9.86 -24.64
C ALA A 54 -14.40 -10.10 -26.14
N ASP A 55 -15.17 -11.00 -26.77
CA ASP A 55 -15.07 -11.28 -28.21
C ASP A 55 -15.33 -10.02 -29.05
N LEU A 56 -16.36 -9.26 -28.71
CA LEU A 56 -16.71 -8.00 -29.36
C LEU A 56 -15.59 -6.96 -29.24
N LEU A 57 -15.05 -6.77 -28.04
CA LEU A 57 -13.96 -5.82 -27.80
C LEU A 57 -12.69 -6.24 -28.54
N GLN A 58 -12.39 -7.54 -28.57
CA GLN A 58 -11.22 -8.07 -29.27
C GLN A 58 -11.30 -7.87 -30.80
N MET A 59 -12.50 -7.86 -31.40
CA MET A 59 -12.69 -7.55 -32.83
C MET A 59 -12.23 -6.13 -33.19
N VAL A 60 -12.22 -5.21 -32.23
CA VAL A 60 -11.86 -3.80 -32.42
C VAL A 60 -10.54 -3.41 -31.77
N TYR A 61 -9.71 -4.40 -31.42
CA TYR A 61 -8.40 -4.23 -30.79
C TYR A 61 -7.53 -3.13 -31.42
N ASP A 62 -7.37 -3.15 -32.75
CA ASP A 62 -6.50 -2.18 -33.44
C ASP A 62 -6.94 -0.72 -33.27
N MET A 63 -8.23 -0.49 -32.97
CA MET A 63 -8.81 0.83 -32.74
C MET A 63 -8.82 1.21 -31.24
N GLY A 64 -8.90 0.22 -30.34
CA GLY A 64 -9.06 0.44 -28.90
C GLY A 64 -7.79 0.30 -28.05
N LYS A 65 -6.68 -0.21 -28.59
CA LYS A 65 -5.45 -0.45 -27.81
C LYS A 65 -4.83 0.78 -27.13
N ASP A 66 -5.17 1.99 -27.56
CA ASP A 66 -4.71 3.25 -26.98
C ASP A 66 -5.86 3.97 -26.22
N ASP A 67 -6.98 3.28 -25.97
CA ASP A 67 -8.17 3.78 -25.25
C ASP A 67 -8.28 3.10 -23.87
N PRO A 68 -8.08 3.85 -22.75
CA PRO A 68 -8.16 3.27 -21.41
C PRO A 68 -9.51 2.61 -21.13
N LEU A 69 -10.61 3.20 -21.59
CA LEU A 69 -11.95 2.69 -21.30
C LEU A 69 -12.24 1.37 -22.03
N TRP A 70 -11.60 1.15 -23.17
CA TRP A 70 -11.66 -0.13 -23.88
C TRP A 70 -10.93 -1.23 -23.10
N HIS A 71 -9.72 -0.93 -22.60
CA HIS A 71 -8.97 -1.84 -21.74
C HIS A 71 -9.74 -2.17 -20.47
N TYR A 72 -10.31 -1.17 -19.79
CA TYR A 72 -11.17 -1.39 -18.62
C TYR A 72 -12.33 -2.35 -18.92
N ARG A 73 -13.07 -2.13 -20.02
CA ARG A 73 -14.22 -2.97 -20.38
C ARG A 73 -13.83 -4.39 -20.74
N LEU A 74 -12.67 -4.55 -21.39
CA LEU A 74 -12.13 -5.87 -21.72
C LEU A 74 -11.66 -6.59 -20.45
N GLY A 75 -10.98 -5.87 -19.56
CA GLY A 75 -10.58 -6.35 -18.24
C GLY A 75 -11.78 -6.81 -17.41
N TYR A 76 -12.86 -6.01 -17.38
CA TYR A 76 -14.12 -6.34 -16.72
C TYR A 76 -14.74 -7.63 -17.27
N ALA A 77 -14.78 -7.78 -18.60
CA ALA A 77 -15.27 -8.98 -19.25
C ALA A 77 -14.42 -10.21 -18.88
N TYR A 78 -13.09 -10.08 -18.86
CA TYR A 78 -12.18 -11.14 -18.43
C TYR A 78 -12.33 -11.50 -16.95
N PHE A 79 -12.50 -10.50 -16.08
CA PHE A 79 -12.65 -10.69 -14.64
C PHE A 79 -13.88 -11.53 -14.31
N PHE A 80 -15.06 -11.13 -14.81
CA PHE A 80 -16.30 -11.85 -14.53
C PHE A 80 -16.45 -13.17 -15.31
N SER A 81 -15.60 -13.41 -16.32
CA SER A 81 -15.44 -14.75 -16.93
C SER A 81 -14.36 -15.61 -16.24
N GLY A 82 -13.73 -15.13 -15.17
CA GLY A 82 -12.74 -15.87 -14.37
C GLY A 82 -11.34 -15.95 -15.00
N ARG A 83 -11.08 -15.16 -16.04
CA ARG A 83 -9.77 -15.05 -16.72
C ARG A 83 -8.93 -13.96 -16.07
N TYR A 84 -8.56 -14.17 -14.81
CA TYR A 84 -7.94 -13.14 -13.97
C TYR A 84 -6.58 -12.64 -14.47
N GLU A 85 -5.76 -13.48 -15.11
CA GLU A 85 -4.50 -13.03 -15.71
C GLU A 85 -4.73 -12.06 -16.88
N ASP A 86 -5.66 -12.40 -17.77
CA ASP A 86 -5.98 -11.56 -18.93
C ASP A 86 -6.65 -10.24 -18.45
N ALA A 87 -7.48 -10.33 -17.41
CA ALA A 87 -8.10 -9.18 -16.77
C ALA A 87 -7.06 -8.24 -16.17
N LEU A 88 -6.12 -8.78 -15.38
CA LEU A 88 -5.05 -7.99 -14.76
C LEU A 88 -4.24 -7.21 -15.79
N MET A 89 -3.84 -7.86 -16.89
CA MET A 89 -3.11 -7.19 -17.97
C MET A 89 -3.89 -6.02 -18.58
N CYS A 90 -5.21 -6.17 -18.76
CA CYS A 90 -6.05 -5.11 -19.30
C CYS A 90 -6.21 -3.96 -18.30
N PHE A 91 -6.41 -4.26 -17.01
CA PHE A 91 -6.53 -3.22 -15.99
C PHE A 91 -5.22 -2.46 -15.77
N GLU A 92 -4.07 -3.14 -15.77
CA GLU A 92 -2.75 -2.48 -15.69
C GLU A 92 -2.52 -1.52 -16.87
N GLU A 93 -2.90 -1.91 -18.09
CA GLU A 93 -2.80 -1.03 -19.26
C GLU A 93 -3.81 0.13 -19.20
N SER A 94 -5.03 -0.11 -18.69
CA SER A 94 -6.02 0.93 -18.43
C SER A 94 -5.48 2.00 -17.49
N LEU A 95 -4.92 1.58 -16.34
CA LEU A 95 -4.31 2.47 -15.36
C LEU A 95 -3.07 3.18 -15.91
N HIS A 96 -2.28 2.51 -16.76
CA HIS A 96 -1.13 3.14 -17.40
C HIS A 96 -1.54 4.29 -18.34
N LEU A 97 -2.65 4.11 -19.08
CA LEU A 97 -3.17 5.10 -20.02
C LEU A 97 -3.95 6.22 -19.33
N ASP A 98 -4.63 5.92 -18.22
CA ASP A 98 -5.31 6.90 -17.36
C ASP A 98 -5.04 6.61 -15.87
N PRO A 99 -4.00 7.23 -15.29
CA PRO A 99 -3.65 7.04 -13.88
C PRO A 99 -4.65 7.66 -12.88
N SER A 100 -5.71 8.33 -13.34
CA SER A 100 -6.70 8.98 -12.47
C SER A 100 -7.96 8.13 -12.23
N ASP A 101 -8.05 6.95 -12.84
CA ASP A 101 -9.18 6.03 -12.69
C ASP A 101 -9.00 5.14 -11.45
N GLU A 102 -9.42 5.65 -10.29
CA GLU A 102 -9.33 4.96 -8.99
C GLU A 102 -10.11 3.63 -8.95
N ASP A 103 -11.12 3.45 -9.81
CA ASP A 103 -11.91 2.21 -9.85
C ASP A 103 -11.10 1.01 -10.36
N VAL A 104 -9.96 1.25 -11.04
CA VAL A 104 -9.12 0.19 -11.63
C VAL A 104 -8.32 -0.56 -10.58
N ASP A 105 -7.85 0.12 -9.53
CA ASP A 105 -7.00 -0.48 -8.48
C ASP A 105 -7.73 -1.57 -7.70
N PHE A 106 -9.03 -1.40 -7.49
CA PHE A 106 -9.90 -2.44 -6.92
C PHE A 106 -9.81 -3.73 -7.75
N PHE A 107 -10.00 -3.63 -9.07
CA PHE A 107 -9.98 -4.82 -9.94
C PHE A 107 -8.58 -5.43 -10.09
N ILE A 108 -7.52 -4.63 -10.11
CA ILE A 108 -6.14 -5.12 -10.11
C ILE A 108 -5.88 -5.96 -8.85
N THR A 109 -6.29 -5.44 -7.69
CA THR A 109 -6.16 -6.12 -6.40
C THR A 109 -6.93 -7.44 -6.39
N GLU A 110 -8.21 -7.41 -6.78
CA GLU A 110 -9.05 -8.60 -6.88
C GLU A 110 -8.48 -9.64 -7.86
N CYS A 111 -7.97 -9.22 -9.03
CA CYS A 111 -7.32 -10.14 -9.97
C CYS A 111 -6.11 -10.83 -9.32
N LYS A 112 -5.23 -10.06 -8.66
CA LYS A 112 -4.04 -10.58 -7.99
C LYS A 112 -4.43 -11.58 -6.90
N GLU A 113 -5.44 -11.26 -6.09
CA GLU A 113 -5.96 -12.19 -5.08
C GLU A 113 -6.47 -13.49 -5.69
N GLN A 114 -7.31 -13.42 -6.72
CA GLN A 114 -7.88 -14.62 -7.35
C GLN A 114 -6.80 -15.50 -8.01
N ILE A 115 -5.78 -14.89 -8.62
CA ILE A 115 -4.61 -15.61 -9.15
C ILE A 115 -3.89 -16.34 -8.03
N LEU A 116 -3.68 -15.69 -6.88
CA LEU A 116 -3.03 -16.29 -5.71
C LEU A 116 -3.88 -17.43 -5.11
N ARG A 117 -5.21 -17.25 -5.00
CA ARG A 117 -6.17 -18.30 -4.57
C ARG A 117 -6.07 -19.52 -5.47
N ARG A 118 -6.13 -19.31 -6.79
CA ARG A 118 -6.04 -20.39 -7.77
C ARG A 118 -4.71 -21.14 -7.72
N ASN A 119 -3.63 -20.43 -7.39
CA ASN A 119 -2.30 -21.02 -7.24
C ASN A 119 -2.07 -21.68 -5.87
N GLY A 120 -3.05 -21.67 -4.97
CA GLY A 120 -2.93 -22.21 -3.61
C GLY A 120 -1.95 -21.40 -2.75
N LEU A 121 -1.73 -20.14 -3.12
CA LEU A 121 -0.87 -19.17 -2.41
C LEU A 121 -1.71 -18.16 -1.61
N PHE A 122 -3.03 -18.28 -1.67
CA PHE A 122 -3.97 -17.53 -0.84
C PHE A 122 -4.68 -18.53 0.05
N ASP A 123 -4.58 -18.32 1.36
CA ASP A 123 -5.21 -19.19 2.33
C ASP A 123 -6.61 -18.62 2.65
N GLU A 124 -7.66 -19.40 2.42
CA GLU A 124 -9.05 -18.99 2.70
C GLU A 124 -9.34 -18.93 4.21
N GLU A 125 -8.42 -19.45 5.05
CA GLU A 125 -8.47 -19.35 6.51
C GLU A 125 -7.77 -18.08 7.05
N LEU A 126 -7.25 -17.21 6.18
CA LEU A 126 -6.67 -15.93 6.61
C LEU A 126 -7.77 -15.04 7.15
N ASN A 127 -7.69 -14.77 8.45
CA ASN A 127 -8.53 -13.79 9.15
C ASN A 127 -7.57 -12.76 9.75
N PRO A 128 -7.01 -11.86 8.92
CA PRO A 128 -6.06 -10.89 9.41
C PRO A 128 -6.68 -10.02 10.48
N GLU A 129 -5.89 -9.65 11.47
CA GLU A 129 -6.27 -8.62 12.42
C GLU A 129 -6.35 -7.28 11.67
N VAL A 130 -7.50 -6.61 11.78
CA VAL A 130 -7.79 -5.32 11.15
C VAL A 130 -8.38 -4.37 12.18
N TYR A 131 -8.21 -3.07 11.97
CA TYR A 131 -8.96 -2.07 12.72
C TYR A 131 -10.46 -2.21 12.43
N SER A 132 -11.30 -1.80 13.39
CA SER A 132 -12.69 -1.51 13.06
C SER A 132 -12.77 -0.27 12.16
N SER A 133 -13.83 -0.14 11.36
CA SER A 133 -13.99 1.03 10.47
C SER A 133 -13.97 2.38 11.20
N GLU A 134 -14.39 2.41 12.48
CA GLU A 134 -14.31 3.62 13.32
C GLU A 134 -12.85 3.91 13.77
N GLU A 135 -12.09 2.89 14.16
CA GLU A 135 -10.67 3.06 14.50
C GLU A 135 -9.84 3.42 13.27
N GLU A 136 -10.17 2.86 12.09
CA GLU A 136 -9.52 3.17 10.82
C GLU A 136 -9.66 4.65 10.47
N GLU A 137 -10.88 5.22 10.52
CA GLU A 137 -11.12 6.65 10.29
C GLU A 137 -10.35 7.54 11.30
N ILE A 138 -10.25 7.11 12.56
CA ILE A 138 -9.47 7.82 13.60
C ILE A 138 -7.97 7.81 13.27
N ILE A 139 -7.43 6.66 12.85
CA ILE A 139 -6.01 6.51 12.52
C ILE A 139 -5.67 7.29 11.25
N GLU A 140 -6.49 7.20 10.22
CA GLU A 140 -6.34 7.96 8.97
C GLU A 140 -6.28 9.47 9.27
N THR A 141 -7.28 9.99 9.99
CA THR A 141 -7.33 11.40 10.39
C THR A 141 -6.08 11.81 11.19
N TYR A 142 -5.65 10.98 12.14
CA TYR A 142 -4.46 11.26 12.94
C TYR A 142 -3.19 11.29 12.08
N ILE A 143 -3.04 10.35 11.14
CA ILE A 143 -1.89 10.33 10.23
C ILE A 143 -1.85 11.60 9.38
N GLU A 144 -2.99 12.03 8.84
CA GLU A 144 -3.07 13.25 8.04
C GLU A 144 -2.75 14.52 8.84
N GLU A 145 -3.32 14.65 10.05
CA GLU A 145 -3.09 15.82 10.91
C GLU A 145 -1.65 15.91 11.42
N THR A 146 -1.01 14.76 11.73
CA THR A 146 0.32 14.71 12.35
C THR A 146 1.45 14.60 11.32
N PHE A 147 1.30 13.74 10.31
CA PHE A 147 2.35 13.46 9.32
C PHE A 147 2.05 14.13 7.97
N GLY A 148 0.80 14.43 7.64
CA GLY A 148 0.39 15.11 6.40
C GLY A 148 -0.50 14.24 5.52
N GLU A 149 -1.23 14.89 4.61
CA GLU A 149 -2.13 14.23 3.65
C GLU A 149 -1.37 13.20 2.79
N PHE A 150 -2.01 12.05 2.54
CA PHE A 150 -1.50 11.01 1.65
C PHE A 150 -2.56 10.69 0.59
N GLU A 151 -2.16 10.72 -0.68
CA GLU A 151 -3.04 10.32 -1.80
C GLU A 151 -2.72 8.89 -2.28
N SER A 152 -1.62 8.30 -1.82
CA SER A 152 -1.16 6.99 -2.27
C SER A 152 -0.91 6.07 -1.08
N VAL A 153 -1.37 4.83 -1.22
CA VAL A 153 -1.20 3.77 -0.23
C VAL A 153 -0.60 2.55 -0.91
N PHE A 154 0.48 2.00 -0.35
CA PHE A 154 0.93 0.68 -0.76
C PHE A 154 0.07 -0.37 -0.09
N HIS A 155 -0.94 -0.83 -0.80
CA HIS A 155 -1.80 -1.90 -0.31
C HIS A 155 -1.07 -3.22 -0.22
N GLU A 156 -1.34 -3.94 0.86
CA GLU A 156 -0.87 -5.30 1.00
C GLU A 156 -1.75 -6.29 0.21
N LEU A 157 -1.17 -6.89 -0.83
CA LEU A 157 -1.87 -7.84 -1.71
C LEU A 157 -2.27 -9.17 -1.03
N VAL A 158 -1.59 -9.55 0.06
CA VAL A 158 -1.89 -10.76 0.84
C VAL A 158 -1.59 -10.48 2.30
N SER A 159 -2.62 -10.53 3.13
CA SER A 159 -2.55 -10.27 4.57
C SER A 159 -2.77 -11.57 5.34
N PRO A 160 -1.70 -12.33 5.64
CA PRO A 160 -1.84 -13.61 6.32
C PRO A 160 -2.13 -13.49 7.82
N ASP A 161 -1.79 -12.36 8.43
CA ASP A 161 -1.77 -12.17 9.88
C ASP A 161 -2.38 -10.83 10.30
N ILE A 162 -1.90 -9.76 9.70
CA ILE A 162 -2.39 -8.38 9.80
C ILE A 162 -2.51 -7.82 8.39
N HIS A 163 -3.47 -6.91 8.20
CA HIS A 163 -3.52 -6.07 7.00
C HIS A 163 -2.69 -4.82 7.25
N VAL A 164 -1.56 -4.68 6.59
CA VAL A 164 -0.67 -3.53 6.77
C VAL A 164 -0.51 -2.79 5.48
N ASP A 165 -1.19 -1.65 5.42
CA ASP A 165 -1.01 -0.65 4.40
C ASP A 165 0.13 0.29 4.78
N ILE A 166 0.73 0.93 3.76
CA ILE A 166 1.75 1.96 3.97
C ILE A 166 1.28 3.25 3.31
N CYS A 167 0.87 4.20 4.14
CA CYS A 167 0.53 5.56 3.74
C CYS A 167 1.78 6.29 3.24
N VAL A 168 1.70 6.91 2.07
CA VAL A 168 2.80 7.65 1.44
C VAL A 168 2.50 9.15 1.48
N ILE A 169 3.15 9.85 2.43
CA ILE A 169 3.07 11.31 2.50
C ILE A 169 4.22 11.90 1.65
N PRO A 170 3.92 12.68 0.60
CA PRO A 170 4.93 13.23 -0.29
C PRO A 170 5.73 14.38 0.36
N PRO A 171 6.94 14.69 -0.17
CA PRO A 171 7.71 15.85 0.25
C PRO A 171 6.96 17.17 0.03
N THR A 172 7.08 18.09 0.99
CA THR A 172 6.59 19.47 0.86
C THR A 172 7.76 20.47 0.85
N GLU A 173 7.47 21.74 0.57
CA GLU A 173 8.49 22.81 0.67
C GLU A 173 9.07 22.93 2.09
N GLU A 174 8.25 22.65 3.12
CA GLU A 174 8.65 22.69 4.53
C GLU A 174 9.36 21.40 4.96
N ARG A 175 8.91 20.24 4.45
CA ARG A 175 9.46 18.91 4.76
C ARG A 175 9.91 18.22 3.47
N ASN A 176 11.16 18.44 3.10
CA ASN A 176 11.72 17.93 1.84
C ASN A 176 12.17 16.45 1.95
N PHE A 177 11.25 15.56 2.34
CA PHE A 177 11.42 14.10 2.44
C PHE A 177 10.04 13.42 2.37
N TYR A 178 9.98 12.18 1.92
CA TYR A 178 8.80 11.33 2.04
C TYR A 178 8.64 10.87 3.48
N THR A 179 7.40 10.76 3.96
CA THR A 179 7.08 10.05 5.19
C THR A 179 6.24 8.83 4.85
N LEU A 180 6.73 7.65 5.22
CA LEU A 180 5.98 6.41 5.10
C LEU A 180 5.50 5.99 6.48
N VAL A 181 4.21 5.70 6.61
CA VAL A 181 3.58 5.33 7.87
C VAL A 181 2.83 4.03 7.68
N THR A 182 3.01 3.05 8.56
CA THR A 182 2.14 1.86 8.53
C THR A 182 0.74 2.24 9.01
N MET A 183 -0.26 1.64 8.40
CA MET A 183 -1.64 1.68 8.84
C MET A 183 -2.14 0.24 8.88
N GLY A 184 -2.38 -0.26 10.08
CA GLY A 184 -2.90 -1.61 10.32
C GLY A 184 -1.98 -2.49 11.17
N MET A 185 -0.72 -2.10 11.39
CA MET A 185 0.15 -2.83 12.35
C MET A 185 -0.47 -2.81 13.75
N GLY A 186 -1.00 -1.66 14.16
CA GLY A 186 -1.60 -1.51 15.47
C GLY A 186 -2.97 -2.18 15.59
N ALA A 187 -3.52 -2.81 14.55
CA ALA A 187 -4.65 -3.72 14.71
C ALA A 187 -4.29 -4.88 15.64
N HIS A 188 -3.03 -5.33 15.58
CA HIS A 188 -2.51 -6.35 16.46
C HIS A 188 -2.10 -5.82 17.83
N ARG A 189 -2.55 -6.52 18.87
CA ARG A 189 -2.14 -6.25 20.26
C ARG A 189 -0.88 -7.02 20.61
N MET A 190 0.23 -6.31 20.70
CA MET A 190 1.54 -6.83 21.05
C MET A 190 1.61 -7.37 22.49
N ASN A 191 2.50 -8.35 22.70
CA ASN A 191 2.70 -8.98 24.00
C ASN A 191 3.63 -8.13 24.90
N VAL A 192 3.03 -7.13 25.55
CA VAL A 192 3.73 -6.22 26.47
C VAL A 192 3.77 -6.79 27.90
N PRO A 193 4.92 -6.78 28.60
CA PRO A 193 5.02 -7.21 29.99
C PRO A 193 4.01 -6.49 30.92
N GLU A 194 3.41 -7.22 31.85
CA GLU A 194 2.39 -6.69 32.79
C GLU A 194 2.87 -5.45 33.57
N ASP A 195 4.15 -5.41 33.97
CA ASP A 195 4.75 -4.27 34.69
C ASP A 195 4.77 -2.97 33.86
N LEU A 196 4.53 -3.05 32.55
CA LEU A 196 4.46 -1.91 31.63
C LEU A 196 3.02 -1.58 31.19
N SER A 197 2.00 -2.24 31.77
CA SER A 197 0.61 -2.07 31.32
C SER A 197 0.10 -0.63 31.46
N GLU A 198 0.64 0.14 32.41
CA GLU A 198 0.24 1.54 32.63
C GLU A 198 0.63 2.49 31.49
N TYR A 199 1.60 2.08 30.66
CA TYR A 199 2.12 2.89 29.55
C TYR A 199 1.38 2.66 28.22
N LYS A 200 0.38 1.77 28.18
CA LYS A 200 -0.46 1.49 26.99
C LYS A 200 0.33 1.22 25.69
N LEU A 201 1.37 0.39 25.78
CA LEU A 201 2.29 0.10 24.68
C LEU A 201 1.83 -1.06 23.78
N GLN A 202 0.58 -1.51 23.90
CA GLN A 202 0.11 -2.74 23.25
C GLN A 202 -0.10 -2.59 21.75
N ARG A 203 -0.20 -1.37 21.24
CA ARG A 203 -0.46 -1.11 19.81
C ARG A 203 0.51 -0.06 19.31
N ALA A 204 1.02 -0.25 18.10
CA ALA A 204 1.96 0.67 17.50
C ALA A 204 1.83 0.71 15.98
N GLU A 205 2.18 1.86 15.42
CA GLU A 205 2.47 2.05 14.00
C GLU A 205 3.92 2.52 13.83
N LEU A 206 4.49 2.29 12.65
CA LEU A 206 5.87 2.58 12.33
C LEU A 206 5.96 3.68 11.29
N VAL A 207 6.93 4.57 11.49
CA VAL A 207 7.21 5.71 10.62
C VAL A 207 8.63 5.57 10.08
N ILE A 208 8.86 5.83 8.80
CA ILE A 208 10.20 5.98 8.24
C ILE A 208 10.22 7.14 7.25
N CYS A 209 11.28 7.95 7.30
CA CYS A 209 11.40 9.13 6.44
C CYS A 209 12.47 8.90 5.38
N LEU A 210 12.13 9.10 4.11
CA LEU A 210 13.01 8.83 2.97
C LEU A 210 13.33 10.12 2.22
N PRO A 211 14.52 10.27 1.61
CA PRO A 211 14.87 11.43 0.82
C PRO A 211 13.87 11.70 -0.33
N PRO A 212 13.72 12.95 -0.79
CA PRO A 212 12.73 13.31 -1.81
C PRO A 212 13.06 12.76 -3.20
N TYR A 213 14.24 12.18 -3.39
CA TYR A 213 14.67 11.52 -4.62
C TYR A 213 14.42 10.00 -4.60
N TRP A 214 13.84 9.46 -3.52
CA TRP A 214 13.63 8.03 -3.38
C TRP A 214 12.62 7.52 -4.40
N ASP A 215 12.99 6.48 -5.15
CA ASP A 215 12.13 5.88 -6.18
C ASP A 215 11.20 4.84 -5.53
N LEU A 216 10.00 5.26 -5.16
CA LEU A 216 9.01 4.41 -4.49
C LEU A 216 8.31 3.42 -5.43
N GLU A 217 8.37 3.64 -6.75
CA GLU A 217 7.77 2.77 -7.76
C GLU A 217 8.71 1.62 -8.18
N SER A 218 10.00 1.77 -7.93
CA SER A 218 11.00 0.76 -8.29
C SER A 218 10.97 -0.47 -7.39
N GLU A 219 10.84 -1.64 -7.99
CA GLU A 219 10.99 -2.95 -7.33
C GLU A 219 12.44 -3.33 -6.98
N LYS A 220 13.44 -2.55 -7.41
CA LYS A 220 14.85 -2.86 -7.11
C LYS A 220 15.14 -2.69 -5.62
N GLU A 221 15.93 -3.62 -5.11
CA GLU A 221 16.28 -3.73 -3.69
C GLU A 221 16.88 -2.45 -3.08
N GLU A 222 17.73 -1.74 -3.83
CA GLU A 222 18.33 -0.46 -3.42
C GLU A 222 17.30 0.62 -3.04
N TRP A 223 16.08 0.54 -3.58
CA TRP A 223 14.95 1.42 -3.28
C TRP A 223 13.89 0.74 -2.41
N TYR A 224 13.69 -0.56 -2.55
CA TYR A 224 12.60 -1.29 -1.89
C TYR A 224 12.87 -1.66 -0.43
N TRP A 225 14.14 -1.76 -0.01
CA TRP A 225 14.49 -2.24 1.33
C TRP A 225 13.81 -1.49 2.50
N PRO A 226 13.54 -0.15 2.48
CA PRO A 226 12.85 0.51 3.59
C PRO A 226 11.37 0.10 3.69
N ILE A 227 10.71 -0.12 2.55
CA ILE A 227 9.34 -0.62 2.49
C ILE A 227 9.31 -2.05 3.04
N ARG A 228 10.26 -2.91 2.64
CA ARG A 228 10.39 -4.24 3.24
C ARG A 228 10.64 -4.16 4.75
N LEU A 229 11.48 -3.23 5.21
CA LEU A 229 11.78 -3.06 6.63
C LEU A 229 10.52 -2.76 7.44
N LEU A 230 9.66 -1.84 6.97
CA LEU A 230 8.35 -1.58 7.58
C LEU A 230 7.51 -2.87 7.67
N LYS A 231 7.36 -3.59 6.55
CA LYS A 231 6.55 -4.82 6.48
C LYS A 231 7.06 -5.94 7.39
N VAL A 232 8.38 -6.07 7.51
CA VAL A 232 9.01 -7.06 8.39
C VAL A 232 8.79 -6.70 9.86
N LEU A 233 9.01 -5.43 10.23
CA LEU A 233 8.86 -4.98 11.61
C LEU A 233 7.40 -4.98 12.06
N ALA A 234 6.45 -4.68 11.17
CA ALA A 234 5.03 -4.74 11.48
C ALA A 234 4.57 -6.15 11.91
N ARG A 235 5.20 -7.19 11.37
CA ARG A 235 4.90 -8.61 11.66
C ARG A 235 5.71 -9.21 12.79
N LEU A 236 6.80 -8.57 13.19
CA LEU A 236 7.70 -9.08 14.21
C LEU A 236 6.97 -9.39 15.55
N PRO A 237 6.05 -8.54 16.06
CA PRO A 237 5.31 -8.85 17.28
C PRO A 237 4.51 -10.15 17.22
N ILE A 238 3.95 -10.46 16.04
CA ILE A 238 3.13 -11.65 15.80
C ILE A 238 4.01 -12.90 15.71
N GLN A 239 5.08 -12.81 14.91
CA GLN A 239 5.95 -13.95 14.61
C GLN A 239 6.75 -14.41 15.83
N GLU A 240 7.17 -13.47 16.68
CA GLU A 240 8.03 -13.72 17.83
C GLU A 240 7.29 -13.64 19.17
N ASP A 241 5.96 -13.42 19.17
CA ASP A 241 5.15 -13.18 20.37
C ASP A 241 5.79 -12.09 21.27
N ALA A 242 6.07 -10.95 20.64
CA ALA A 242 6.90 -9.88 21.18
C ALA A 242 6.19 -8.52 21.15
N TRP A 243 6.91 -7.46 21.53
CA TRP A 243 6.43 -6.08 21.42
C TRP A 243 7.54 -5.13 20.96
N LEU A 244 7.12 -4.05 20.31
CA LEU A 244 7.98 -2.99 19.82
C LEU A 244 7.70 -1.70 20.60
N GLY A 245 8.77 -0.99 20.95
CA GLY A 245 8.70 0.22 21.74
C GLY A 245 9.94 1.07 21.61
N TRP A 246 9.88 2.27 22.19
CA TRP A 246 10.99 3.22 22.16
C TRP A 246 12.31 2.59 22.65
N GLY A 247 13.38 2.85 21.91
CA GLY A 247 14.71 2.35 22.22
C GLY A 247 14.92 0.87 21.91
N HIS A 248 13.91 0.11 21.45
CA HIS A 248 14.13 -1.24 20.94
C HIS A 248 15.01 -1.20 19.69
N THR A 249 15.83 -2.23 19.53
CA THR A 249 16.74 -2.39 18.40
C THR A 249 16.55 -3.75 17.77
N ILE A 250 16.42 -3.77 16.45
CA ILE A 250 16.18 -4.98 15.66
C ILE A 250 17.38 -5.17 14.72
N ASP A 251 17.98 -6.34 14.78
CA ASP A 251 19.12 -6.72 13.94
C ASP A 251 18.60 -7.40 12.68
N ASN A 252 18.99 -6.90 11.50
CA ASN A 252 18.64 -7.52 10.23
C ASN A 252 19.59 -8.68 9.87
N GLY A 253 20.61 -8.94 10.70
CA GLY A 253 21.66 -9.94 10.48
C GLY A 253 22.68 -9.46 9.45
N GLU A 254 22.26 -9.39 8.19
CA GLU A 254 23.03 -8.81 7.07
C GLU A 254 22.63 -7.36 6.79
N GLY A 255 23.35 -6.70 5.87
CA GLY A 255 22.97 -5.36 5.41
C GLY A 255 21.59 -5.36 4.74
N PHE A 256 20.89 -4.22 4.77
CA PHE A 256 19.56 -4.12 4.13
C PHE A 256 19.61 -4.30 2.61
N ASP A 257 20.69 -3.83 1.97
CA ASP A 257 20.98 -3.97 0.54
C ASP A 257 22.50 -3.76 0.29
N GLU A 258 23.01 -4.19 -0.86
CA GLU A 258 24.41 -3.98 -1.26
C GLU A 258 24.80 -2.49 -1.41
N SER A 259 23.83 -1.60 -1.66
CA SER A 259 24.03 -0.16 -1.78
C SER A 259 24.30 0.56 -0.44
N THR A 260 24.10 -0.12 0.69
CA THR A 260 24.19 0.44 2.04
C THR A 260 24.97 -0.46 3.00
N GLN A 261 25.51 0.12 4.06
CA GLN A 261 26.09 -0.65 5.18
C GLN A 261 25.17 -0.69 6.41
N LEU A 262 23.99 -0.07 6.33
CA LEU A 262 22.97 -0.13 7.36
C LEU A 262 22.47 -1.58 7.49
N CYS A 263 22.39 -2.09 8.72
CA CYS A 263 22.14 -3.52 8.97
C CYS A 263 21.25 -3.80 10.20
N GLY A 264 20.69 -2.76 10.81
CA GLY A 264 19.77 -2.88 11.92
C GLY A 264 18.95 -1.61 12.04
N SER A 265 18.03 -1.57 12.97
CA SER A 265 17.20 -0.40 13.23
C SER A 265 17.00 -0.17 14.72
N MET A 266 16.70 1.08 15.07
CA MET A 266 16.24 1.48 16.39
C MET A 266 14.90 2.21 16.26
N LEU A 267 14.00 2.00 17.21
CA LEU A 267 12.73 2.70 17.29
C LEU A 267 12.87 3.92 18.21
N ILE A 268 12.42 5.08 17.75
CA ILE A 268 12.43 6.33 18.51
C ILE A 268 11.10 7.08 18.36
N THR A 269 10.92 8.11 19.18
CA THR A 269 9.85 9.09 18.96
C THR A 269 10.12 9.87 17.66
N PRO A 270 9.13 10.11 16.79
CA PRO A 270 9.25 10.89 15.55
C PRO A 270 9.62 12.38 15.71
N VAL A 271 10.73 12.70 16.38
CA VAL A 271 11.14 14.07 16.76
C VAL A 271 11.35 15.03 15.59
N ILE A 272 11.36 14.54 14.34
CA ILE A 272 11.45 15.39 13.14
C ILE A 272 10.17 16.20 12.88
N PHE A 273 9.04 15.84 13.50
CA PHE A 273 7.75 16.51 13.32
C PHE A 273 7.38 17.48 14.46
N ASP A 274 8.33 17.84 15.32
CA ASP A 274 8.21 18.91 16.34
C ASP A 274 7.07 18.76 17.39
N GLU A 275 6.62 17.53 17.69
CA GLU A 275 5.65 17.25 18.78
C GLU A 275 6.32 16.53 19.96
N GLU A 276 5.72 16.65 21.15
CA GLU A 276 6.23 16.01 22.38
C GLU A 276 5.93 14.50 22.41
N GLU A 277 4.78 14.08 21.89
CA GLU A 277 4.30 12.69 21.89
C GLU A 277 3.54 12.38 20.59
N TYR A 278 3.64 11.15 20.11
CA TYR A 278 2.97 10.67 18.90
C TYR A 278 2.09 9.47 19.25
N ILE A 279 0.96 9.77 19.89
CA ILE A 279 0.02 8.78 20.41
C ILE A 279 -1.38 9.13 19.88
N CYS A 280 -1.97 8.20 19.14
CA CYS A 280 -3.34 8.33 18.67
C CYS A 280 -4.31 7.67 19.67
N PRO A 281 -5.23 8.43 20.29
CA PRO A 281 -6.27 7.85 21.13
C PRO A 281 -7.34 7.17 20.28
N LEU A 282 -7.65 5.92 20.59
CA LEU A 282 -8.68 5.11 19.94
C LEU A 282 -9.98 5.04 20.77
N THR A 283 -10.91 4.22 20.30
CA THR A 283 -12.13 3.87 21.01
C THR A 283 -11.83 3.12 22.32
N GLU A 284 -12.78 3.16 23.26
CA GLU A 284 -12.70 2.46 24.56
C GLU A 284 -11.47 2.81 25.45
N GLY A 285 -10.76 3.89 25.14
CA GLY A 285 -9.61 4.36 25.91
C GLY A 285 -8.29 3.66 25.57
N GLU A 286 -8.26 2.95 24.44
CA GLU A 286 -7.06 2.38 23.83
C GLU A 286 -6.22 3.46 23.13
N GLU A 287 -4.95 3.15 22.89
CA GLU A 287 -3.99 4.07 22.27
C GLU A 287 -3.09 3.33 21.28
N VAL A 288 -2.68 4.01 20.21
CA VAL A 288 -1.70 3.54 19.22
C VAL A 288 -0.49 4.46 19.26
N ASN A 289 0.68 3.87 19.49
CA ASN A 289 1.95 4.60 19.59
C ASN A 289 2.65 4.64 18.23
N PHE A 290 3.13 5.81 17.79
CA PHE A 290 3.89 5.92 16.55
C PHE A 290 5.39 5.96 16.85
N TYR A 291 6.15 5.04 16.23
CA TYR A 291 7.60 4.99 16.37
C TYR A 291 8.31 5.18 15.05
N GLN A 292 9.26 6.11 15.02
CA GLN A 292 10.15 6.29 13.89
C GLN A 292 11.26 5.24 13.90
N ILE A 293 11.43 4.57 12.76
CA ILE A 293 12.52 3.64 12.49
C ILE A 293 13.75 4.43 12.08
N ILE A 294 14.85 4.24 12.80
CA ILE A 294 16.18 4.77 12.45
C ILE A 294 17.09 3.61 12.07
N PRO A 295 17.42 3.45 10.77
CA PRO A 295 18.42 2.49 10.34
C PRO A 295 19.80 2.80 10.91
N LEU A 296 20.45 1.78 11.46
CA LEU A 296 21.74 1.85 12.14
C LEU A 296 22.81 1.00 11.47
N TYR A 297 24.05 1.48 11.59
CA TYR A 297 25.23 0.67 11.32
C TYR A 297 25.48 -0.32 12.48
N ARG A 298 26.24 -1.38 12.19
CA ARG A 298 26.62 -2.40 13.19
C ARG A 298 27.26 -1.76 14.43
N GLU A 299 28.17 -0.81 14.22
CA GLU A 299 28.90 -0.14 15.29
C GLU A 299 28.00 0.74 16.17
N GLU A 300 26.90 1.27 15.62
CA GLU A 300 25.91 2.07 16.35
C GLU A 300 24.99 1.18 17.18
N MET A 301 24.57 0.03 16.62
CA MET A 301 23.84 -1.01 17.35
C MET A 301 24.66 -1.50 18.55
N ASP A 302 25.94 -1.82 18.32
CA ASP A 302 26.86 -2.27 19.38
C ASP A 302 27.06 -1.19 20.46
N PHE A 303 27.18 0.08 20.06
CA PHE A 303 27.27 1.20 21.00
C PHE A 303 26.01 1.33 21.85
N LYS A 304 24.82 1.28 21.23
CA LYS A 304 23.53 1.32 21.94
C LYS A 304 23.40 0.17 22.92
N MET A 305 23.78 -1.05 22.53
CA MET A 305 23.72 -2.21 23.42
C MET A 305 24.59 -2.05 24.69
N GLN A 306 25.66 -1.24 24.61
CA GLN A 306 26.56 -0.98 25.74
C GLN A 306 26.16 0.23 26.58
N HIS A 307 25.56 1.27 25.98
CA HIS A 307 25.37 2.57 26.62
C HIS A 307 23.90 3.01 26.74
N GLY A 308 22.98 2.38 26.00
CA GLY A 308 21.56 2.73 25.95
C GLY A 308 21.19 3.64 24.77
N ALA A 309 19.88 3.76 24.54
CA ALA A 309 19.32 4.50 23.40
C ALA A 309 19.54 6.02 23.52
N ASP A 310 19.32 6.60 24.71
CA ASP A 310 19.55 8.02 24.97
C ASP A 310 20.99 8.45 24.66
N ASP A 311 21.96 7.63 25.07
CA ASP A 311 23.37 7.93 24.87
C ASP A 311 23.77 7.78 23.41
N LEU A 312 23.21 6.82 22.65
CA LEU A 312 23.38 6.77 21.20
C LEU A 312 22.80 8.02 20.54
N LEU A 313 21.56 8.41 20.88
CA LEU A 313 20.87 9.55 20.26
C LEU A 313 21.64 10.87 20.44
N LYS A 314 22.28 11.09 21.58
CA LYS A 314 23.15 12.25 21.81
C LYS A 314 24.38 12.30 20.89
N GLN A 315 24.81 11.15 20.36
CA GLN A 315 25.95 11.05 19.45
C GLN A 315 25.56 11.14 17.97
N LEU A 316 24.31 10.81 17.64
CA LEU A 316 23.82 10.88 16.28
C LEU A 316 23.46 12.32 15.92
N ASP A 317 23.71 12.67 14.65
CA ASP A 317 23.27 13.95 14.07
C ASP A 317 21.84 13.81 13.56
N GLY A 318 21.06 14.90 13.51
CA GLY A 318 19.67 14.92 13.04
C GLY A 318 19.49 14.41 11.60
N ARG A 319 20.58 14.29 10.84
CA ARG A 319 20.60 13.60 9.53
C ARG A 319 20.17 12.13 9.59
N VAL A 320 20.20 11.46 10.75
CA VAL A 320 19.70 10.08 10.87
C VAL A 320 18.17 9.98 10.81
N LEU A 321 17.47 11.10 11.01
CA LEU A 321 16.00 11.17 11.00
C LEU A 321 15.43 11.04 9.58
N VAL A 322 16.24 11.17 8.54
CA VAL A 322 15.88 10.83 7.16
C VAL A 322 16.89 9.81 6.66
N VAL A 323 16.42 8.71 6.07
CA VAL A 323 17.28 7.62 5.63
C VAL A 323 18.31 8.13 4.62
N ASP A 324 19.59 7.98 4.96
CA ASP A 324 20.70 8.21 4.03
C ASP A 324 21.57 6.95 3.99
N PRO A 325 21.44 6.12 2.93
CA PRO A 325 22.20 4.87 2.76
C PRO A 325 23.73 5.05 2.81
N LYS A 326 24.20 6.28 2.59
CA LYS A 326 25.62 6.63 2.48
C LYS A 326 26.05 7.62 3.56
N ARG A 327 25.24 7.81 4.62
CA ARG A 327 25.58 8.74 5.71
C ARG A 327 26.90 8.37 6.35
N GLN A 328 27.63 9.39 6.80
CA GLN A 328 28.88 9.14 7.52
C GLN A 328 28.62 8.28 8.76
N LYS A 329 29.40 7.20 8.91
CA LYS A 329 29.33 6.36 10.10
C LYS A 329 29.62 7.15 11.36
N PHE A 330 28.89 6.82 12.42
CA PHE A 330 29.32 7.12 13.78
C PHE A 330 30.77 6.65 14.01
N SER A 331 31.59 7.51 14.61
CA SER A 331 32.97 7.19 14.99
C SER A 331 33.18 7.55 16.47
N PRO A 332 33.33 6.55 17.36
CA PRO A 332 33.54 6.79 18.79
C PRO A 332 34.85 7.54 19.09
N GLU A 333 35.83 7.50 18.19
CA GLU A 333 37.19 8.03 18.42
C GLU A 333 37.28 9.57 18.47
N LYS A 334 36.26 10.30 17.98
CA LYS A 334 36.23 11.78 18.02
C LYS A 334 35.89 12.36 19.41
N LEU A 335 35.59 11.52 20.40
CA LEU A 335 35.27 11.96 21.77
C LEU A 335 36.49 12.09 22.70
N LEU A 336 37.68 11.67 22.24
CA LEU A 336 38.93 11.74 23.01
C LEU A 336 40.00 12.67 22.41
N SER A 337 39.67 13.46 21.38
CA SER A 337 40.59 14.42 20.74
C SER A 337 40.38 15.86 21.18
#